data_AF-A0AAU8DRD8-F1
#
_entry.id   AF-A0AAU8DRD8-F1
#
_cell.length_a   1.000
_cell.length_b   1.000
_cell.length_c   1.000
_cell.angle_alpha   90.00
_cell.angle_beta   90.00
_cell.angle_gamma   90.00
#
_symmetry.space_group_name_H-M   'P 1'
#
loop_
_entity.id
_entity.type
_entity.pdbx_description
1 polymer ?
#
loop_
_entity_poly.entity_id
_entity_poly.type
_entity_poly.pdbx_seq_one_letter_code
_entity_poly.pdbx_strand_id
1 'polypeptide(L)' 'MPELRIDGFPVLIVDGEHDERRSPGDGLALADQLGRLGADVTHRVLPAGHLVSDADRAVIREWLRCNGF' A
#
# COMPACT_ATOMS: atom_id res chain seq x y z
N MET A 1 18.49 -3.94 20.23
CA MET A 1 17.29 -4.59 19.68
C MET A 1 17.68 -5.15 18.33
N PRO A 2 17.40 -6.42 17.98
CA PRO A 2 17.62 -6.87 16.61
C PRO A 2 16.71 -6.06 15.67
N GLU A 3 17.23 -5.70 14.51
CA GLU A 3 16.43 -5.02 13.48
C GLU A 3 15.39 -6.00 12.94
N LEU A 4 14.11 -5.63 13.02
CA LEU A 4 13.03 -6.40 12.42
C LEU A 4 13.22 -6.41 10.90
N ARG A 5 13.32 -7.59 10.29
CA ARG A 5 13.32 -7.73 8.83
C ARG A 5 12.10 -8.49 8.36
N ILE A 6 11.55 -8.09 7.22
CA ILE A 6 10.36 -8.66 6.57
C ILE A 6 10.64 -8.93 5.10
N ASP A 7 11.83 -9.49 4.82
CA ASP A 7 12.35 -9.66 3.47
C ASP A 7 11.39 -10.46 2.58
N GLY A 8 11.05 -9.88 1.43
CA GLY A 8 10.17 -10.49 0.43
C GLY A 8 8.71 -10.61 0.88
N PHE A 9 8.32 -10.03 2.03
CA PHE A 9 6.93 -10.02 2.45
C PHE A 9 6.12 -9.11 1.51
N PRO A 10 5.10 -9.64 0.79
CA PRO A 10 4.34 -8.86 -0.17
C PRO A 10 3.38 -7.91 0.54
N VAL A 11 3.43 -6.61 0.19
CA VAL A 11 2.58 -5.57 0.78
C VAL A 11 1.92 -4.75 -0.32
N LEU A 12 0.61 -4.52 -0.18
CA LEU A 12 -0.12 -3.52 -0.95
C LEU A 12 -0.51 -2.35 -0.05
N ILE A 13 -0.18 -1.13 -0.47
CA ILE A 13 -0.68 0.12 0.11
C ILE A 13 -1.54 0.83 -0.94
N VAL A 14 -2.78 1.16 -0.57
CA VAL A 14 -3.72 1.92 -1.42
C VAL A 14 -4.08 3.21 -0.69
N ASP A 15 -3.80 4.35 -1.33
CA ASP A 15 -4.15 5.69 -0.83
C ASP A 15 -5.26 6.30 -1.69
N GLY A 16 -6.14 7.07 -1.05
CA GLY A 16 -7.04 8.00 -1.73
C GLY A 16 -6.39 9.38 -1.85
N GLU A 17 -6.26 9.89 -3.07
CA GLU A 17 -5.73 11.23 -3.37
C GLU A 17 -6.50 12.35 -2.63
N HIS A 18 -7.80 12.12 -2.37
CA HIS A 18 -8.70 13.06 -1.70
C HIS A 18 -9.09 12.60 -0.29
N ASP A 19 -8.33 11.70 0.34
CA ASP A 19 -8.59 11.29 1.72
C ASP A 19 -8.15 12.38 2.70
N GLU A 20 -9.11 13.19 3.15
CA GLU A 20 -8.88 14.26 4.13
C GLU A 20 -8.43 13.76 5.52
N ARG A 21 -8.49 12.45 5.80
CA ARG A 21 -8.01 11.87 7.07
C ARG A 21 -6.50 11.62 7.08
N ARG A 22 -5.85 11.68 5.92
CA ARG A 22 -4.41 11.45 5.76
C ARG A 22 -3.73 12.67 5.14
N SER A 23 -2.45 12.84 5.43
CA SER A 23 -1.66 13.85 4.74
C SER A 23 -1.22 13.28 3.39
N PRO A 24 -1.22 14.10 2.32
CA PRO A 24 -0.62 13.71 1.05
C PRO A 24 0.81 13.21 1.27
N GLY A 25 1.09 11.99 0.82
CA GLY A 25 2.41 11.35 0.97
C GLY A 25 2.58 10.43 2.18
N ASP A 26 1.60 10.33 3.09
CA ASP A 26 1.68 9.40 4.23
C ASP A 26 1.89 7.95 3.78
N GLY A 27 1.15 7.48 2.77
CA GLY A 27 1.31 6.12 2.27
C GLY A 27 2.61 5.89 1.51
N LEU A 28 3.17 6.92 0.85
CA LEU A 28 4.49 6.85 0.25
C LEU A 28 5.58 6.71 1.33
N ALA A 29 5.49 7.50 2.41
CA ALA A 29 6.41 7.41 3.53
C ALA A 29 6.35 6.01 4.18
N LEU A 30 5.15 5.45 4.34
CA LEU A 30 4.97 4.09 4.83
C LEU A 30 5.56 3.04 3.88
N ALA A 31 5.36 3.20 2.57
CA ALA A 31 5.93 2.31 1.56
C ALA A 31 7.45 2.27 1.64
N ASP A 32 8.10 3.44 1.74
CA ASP A 32 9.54 3.57 1.89
C ASP A 32 10.05 2.91 3.18
N GLN A 33 9.33 3.08 4.30
CA GLN A 33 9.69 2.45 5.57
C GLN A 33 9.65 0.92 5.48
N LEU A 34 8.58 0.35 4.91
CA LEU A 34 8.44 -1.09 4.76
C LEU A 34 9.45 -1.67 3.76
N GLY A 35 9.72 -0.96 2.66
CA GLY A 35 10.76 -1.33 1.70
C GLY A 35 12.15 -1.37 2.32
N ARG A 36 12.49 -0.42 3.21
CA ARG A 36 13.75 -0.44 3.98
C ARG A 36 13.88 -1.65 4.90
N LEU A 37 12.77 -2.22 5.36
CA LEU A 37 12.74 -3.45 6.16
C LEU A 37 12.74 -4.73 5.29
N GLY A 38 12.78 -4.58 3.96
CA GLY A 38 12.90 -5.69 3.00
C GLY A 38 11.58 -6.14 2.37
N ALA A 39 10.45 -5.51 2.67
CA ALA A 39 9.17 -5.88 2.06
C ALA A 39 9.15 -5.63 0.54
N ASP A 40 8.39 -6.45 -0.18
CA ASP A 40 8.05 -6.21 -1.59
C ASP A 40 6.77 -5.37 -1.65
N VAL A 41 6.94 -4.05 -1.74
CA VAL A 41 5.86 -3.08 -1.58
C VAL A 41 5.32 -2.62 -2.93
N THR A 42 4.02 -2.78 -3.15
CA THR A 42 3.26 -2.09 -4.19
C THR A 42 2.48 -0.93 -3.56
N HIS A 43 2.73 0.30 -4.00
CA HIS A 43 1.95 1.48 -3.59
C HIS A 43 1.11 1.99 -4.76
N ARG A 44 -0.18 2.25 -4.51
CA ARG A 44 -1.14 2.79 -5.49
C ARG A 44 -1.88 3.97 -4.88
N VAL A 45 -1.97 5.05 -5.63
CA VAL A 45 -2.81 6.21 -5.29
C VAL A 45 -3.98 6.24 -6.26
N LEU A 46 -5.20 6.32 -5.73
CA LEU A 46 -6.44 6.35 -6.49
C LEU A 46 -7.10 7.72 -6.37
N PRO A 47 -7.83 8.20 -7.39
CA PRO A 47 -8.64 9.42 -7.32
C PRO A 47 -9.90 9.16 -6.48
N ALA A 48 -9.71 8.83 -5.20
CA ALA A 48 -10.72 8.43 -4.24
C ALA A 48 -10.58 9.24 -2.94
N GLY A 49 -11.66 9.32 -2.18
CA GLY A 49 -11.65 9.87 -0.82
C GLY A 49 -11.41 8.77 0.22
N HIS A 50 -11.85 9.02 1.45
CA HIS A 50 -11.62 8.09 2.56
C HIS A 50 -12.36 6.73 2.45
N LEU A 51 -13.49 6.69 1.75
CA LEU A 51 -14.32 5.49 1.72
C LEU A 51 -13.77 4.46 0.71
N VAL A 52 -13.80 3.19 1.10
CA VAL A 52 -13.49 2.07 0.19
C VAL A 52 -14.52 2.03 -0.95
N SER A 53 -14.02 2.07 -2.17
CA SER A 53 -14.79 2.09 -3.42
C SER A 53 -14.57 0.82 -4.25
N ASP A 54 -15.27 0.72 -5.39
CA ASP A 54 -15.04 -0.36 -6.34
C ASP A 54 -13.66 -0.29 -7.01
N ALA A 55 -13.06 0.90 -7.09
CA ALA A 55 -11.69 1.08 -7.59
C ALA A 55 -10.68 0.39 -6.67
N ASP A 56 -10.83 0.53 -5.36
CA ASP A 56 -10.00 -0.16 -4.37
C ASP A 56 -10.13 -1.68 -4.52
N ARG A 57 -11.37 -2.18 -4.66
CA ARG A 57 -11.63 -3.61 -4.86
C ARG A 57 -10.98 -4.15 -6.14
N ALA A 58 -11.00 -3.37 -7.22
CA ALA A 58 -10.36 -3.75 -8.48
C ALA A 58 -8.83 -3.88 -8.31
N VAL A 59 -8.20 -2.88 -7.69
CA VAL A 59 -6.74 -2.89 -7.42
C VAL A 59 -6.35 -4.06 -6.51
N ILE A 60 -7.10 -4.30 -5.43
CA ILE A 60 -6.83 -5.40 -4.51
C ILE A 60 -6.93 -6.75 -5.23
N ARG A 61 -7.97 -6.96 -6.03
CA ARG A 61 -8.14 -8.22 -6.79
C ARG A 61 -7.02 -8.44 -7.80
N GLU A 62 -6.65 -7.40 -8.53
CA GLU A 62 -5.53 -7.47 -9.47
C GLU A 62 -4.23 -7.83 -8.75
N TRP A 63 -3.95 -7.15 -7.64
CA TRP A 63 -2.74 -7.37 -6.86
C TRP A 63 -2.68 -8.80 -6.30
N LEU A 64 -3.77 -9.31 -5.72
CA LEU A 64 -3.84 -10.68 -5.21
C LEU A 64 -3.54 -11.69 -6.32
N ARG A 65 -4.17 -11.53 -7.50
CA ARG A 65 -3.94 -12.39 -8.66
C ARG A 65 -2.47 -12.37 -9.11
N CYS A 66 -1.84 -11.19 -9.15
CA CYS A 66 -0.44 -11.04 -9.55
C CYS A 66 0.55 -11.63 -8.53
N ASN A 67 0.17 -11.70 -7.25
CA ASN A 67 1.01 -12.23 -6.16
C ASN A 67 0.68 -13.69 -5.78
N GLY A 68 -0.24 -14.34 -6.51
CA GLY A 68 -0.55 -15.76 -6.34
C GLY A 68 -1.45 -16.09 -5.14
N PHE A 69 -2.33 -15.16 -4.76
CA PHE A 69 -3.35 -15.33 -3.71
C PHE A 69 -4.75 -15.63 -4.28
#